data_AF-A0A2I0LGY2-F1
#
_entry.id   AF-A0A2I0LGY2-F1
#
_cell.length_a   1.000
_cell.length_b   1.000
_cell.length_c   1.000
_cell.angle_alpha   90.00
_cell.angle_beta   90.00
_cell.angle_gamma   90.00
#
_symmetry.space_group_name_H-M   'P 1'
#
loop_
_entity.id
_entity.type
_entity.pdbx_description
1 polymer ?
#
loop_
_entity_poly.entity_id
_entity_poly.type
_entity_poly.pdbx_seq_one_letter_code
_entity_poly.pdbx_strand_id
1 'polypeptide(L)'
;MKLMMVANLGRLCGLRPDDVIYTTLPLYHSAGLLVGVGGCFELGATCVLRAKFSASQFWDDCRRYNVTVIQYVGELIRYLCNTPKRPDDREHGVRAALGNGLRADVWREFLQRFGPVAVWEFYGATEGNAGFVNYTGKIGAVGRANVFLRVRSWWRRDVNLGGGH
;
A
#
# COMPACT_ATOMS: atom_id res chain seq x y z
N MET A 1 -10.16 13.72 -14.59
CA MET A 1 -10.96 12.57 -14.10
C MET A 1 -10.11 11.46 -13.46
N LYS A 2 -8.99 11.01 -14.06
CA LYS A 2 -8.13 9.96 -13.45
C LYS A 2 -7.41 10.37 -12.14
N LEU A 3 -7.05 11.64 -11.95
CA LEU A 3 -6.41 12.13 -10.71
C LEU A 3 -7.35 12.04 -9.49
N MET A 4 -8.60 12.50 -9.63
CA MET A 4 -9.64 12.44 -8.59
C MET A 4 -9.97 11.01 -8.14
N MET A 5 -9.77 10.00 -8.99
CA MET A 5 -10.07 8.61 -8.67
C MET A 5 -9.00 7.97 -7.77
N VAL A 6 -7.74 8.37 -7.93
CA VAL A 6 -6.63 7.97 -7.04
C VAL A 6 -6.68 8.76 -5.73
N ALA A 7 -7.17 9.99 -5.76
CA ALA A 7 -7.35 10.86 -4.59
C ALA A 7 -8.26 10.28 -3.49
N ASN A 8 -9.36 9.61 -3.87
CA ASN A 8 -10.25 8.95 -2.90
C ASN A 8 -9.58 7.76 -2.21
N LEU A 9 -8.59 7.11 -2.84
CA LEU A 9 -7.91 5.96 -2.26
C LEU A 9 -7.20 6.34 -0.96
N GLY A 10 -6.55 7.51 -0.91
CA GLY A 10 -5.85 7.96 0.28
C GLY A 10 -6.79 8.10 1.49
N ARG A 11 -7.92 8.79 1.29
CA ARG A 11 -8.93 8.97 2.35
C ARG A 11 -9.57 7.64 2.77
N LEU A 12 -9.83 6.73 1.82
CA LEU A 12 -10.33 5.38 2.10
C LEU A 12 -9.35 4.53 2.90
N CYS A 13 -8.04 4.77 2.75
CA CYS A 13 -6.97 4.15 3.51
C CYS A 13 -6.62 4.90 4.83
N GLY A 14 -7.45 5.87 5.25
CA GLY A 14 -7.25 6.59 6.52
C GLY A 14 -6.10 7.59 6.53
N LEU A 15 -5.68 8.10 5.37
CA LEU A 15 -4.81 9.25 5.29
C LEU A 15 -5.55 10.55 5.67
N ARG A 16 -4.81 11.48 6.26
CA ARG A 16 -5.30 12.73 6.82
C ARG A 16 -4.47 13.92 6.33
N PRO A 17 -5.03 15.15 6.28
CA PRO A 17 -4.29 16.35 5.83
C PRO A 17 -3.05 16.69 6.67
N ASP A 18 -2.99 16.26 7.93
CA ASP A 18 -1.85 16.45 8.83
C ASP A 18 -0.75 15.38 8.64
N ASP A 19 -0.91 14.43 7.72
CA ASP A 19 0.11 13.45 7.44
C ASP A 19 1.32 14.03 6.69
N VAL A 20 2.47 13.44 6.99
CA VAL A 20 3.71 13.61 6.23
C VAL A 20 3.99 12.30 5.49
N ILE A 21 3.80 12.32 4.16
CA ILE A 21 3.90 11.15 3.29
C ILE A 21 5.29 11.07 2.67
N TYR A 22 5.98 9.96 2.90
CA TYR A 22 7.31 9.71 2.34
C TYR A 22 7.23 8.90 1.04
N THR A 23 7.70 9.49 -0.04
CA THR A 23 7.71 8.91 -1.39
C THR A 23 9.15 8.75 -1.87
N THR A 24 9.57 7.51 -2.09
CA THR A 24 10.88 7.17 -2.67
C THR A 24 10.75 6.43 -4.01
N LEU A 25 9.52 6.31 -4.53
CA LEU A 25 9.24 5.64 -5.79
C LEU A 25 9.40 6.61 -6.96
N PRO A 26 9.84 6.14 -8.14
CA PRO A 26 10.01 7.03 -9.29
C PRO A 26 8.68 7.65 -9.75
N LEU A 27 8.69 8.95 -10.00
CA LEU A 27 7.51 9.71 -10.40
C LEU A 27 7.07 9.48 -11.86
N TYR A 28 7.84 8.75 -12.66
CA TYR A 28 7.38 8.31 -13.98
C TYR A 28 6.47 7.07 -13.91
N HIS A 29 6.33 6.45 -12.73
CA HIS A 29 5.37 5.39 -12.47
C HIS A 29 4.12 5.92 -11.75
N SER A 30 2.98 5.33 -12.05
CA SER A 30 1.67 5.71 -11.49
C SER A 30 1.63 5.64 -9.96
N ALA A 31 2.32 4.68 -9.35
CA ALA A 31 2.41 4.58 -7.89
C ALA A 31 3.07 5.84 -7.30
N GLY A 32 4.31 6.16 -7.69
CA GLY A 32 5.02 7.33 -7.18
C GLY A 32 4.28 8.64 -7.45
N LEU A 33 3.81 8.82 -8.69
CA LEU A 33 3.17 10.06 -9.10
C LEU A 33 1.76 10.23 -8.55
N LEU A 34 0.87 9.26 -8.77
CA LEU A 34 -0.55 9.45 -8.47
C LEU A 34 -0.86 9.16 -7.00
N VAL A 35 -0.28 8.08 -6.44
CA VAL A 35 -0.56 7.68 -5.04
C VAL A 35 0.28 8.50 -4.06
N GLY A 36 1.55 8.75 -4.39
CA GLY A 36 2.45 9.51 -3.52
C GLY A 36 2.17 11.01 -3.63
N VAL A 37 2.70 11.63 -4.67
CA VAL A 37 2.65 13.09 -4.86
C VAL A 37 1.23 13.59 -5.11
N GLY A 38 0.47 12.95 -6.01
CA GLY A 38 -0.91 13.30 -6.32
C GLY A 38 -1.83 13.16 -5.11
N GLY A 39 -1.65 12.09 -4.33
CA GLY A 39 -2.36 11.88 -3.07
C GLY A 39 -2.12 13.00 -2.06
N CYS A 40 -0.87 13.51 -1.95
CA CYS A 40 -0.55 14.64 -1.08
C CYS A 40 -1.31 15.91 -1.49
N PHE A 41 -1.24 16.27 -2.78
CA PHE A 41 -1.88 17.49 -3.30
C PHE A 41 -3.40 17.49 -3.09
N GLU A 42 -4.05 16.36 -3.33
CA GLU A 42 -5.51 16.22 -3.19
C GLU A 42 -5.96 16.21 -1.71
N LEU A 43 -5.13 15.68 -0.82
CA LEU A 43 -5.43 15.61 0.61
C LEU A 43 -5.08 16.90 1.36
N GLY A 44 -4.18 17.71 0.80
CA GLY A 44 -3.55 18.84 1.50
C GLY A 44 -2.44 18.40 2.46
N ALA A 45 -1.87 17.21 2.25
CA ALA A 45 -0.84 16.63 3.11
C ALA A 45 0.58 17.04 2.68
N THR A 46 1.56 16.87 3.58
CA THR A 46 2.96 17.18 3.29
C THR A 46 3.61 16.02 2.56
N CYS A 47 4.27 16.29 1.43
CA CYS A 47 5.05 15.29 0.69
C CYS A 47 6.55 15.42 0.97
N VAL A 48 7.17 14.37 1.48
CA VAL A 48 8.63 14.22 1.52
C VAL A 48 9.04 13.34 0.35
N LEU A 49 9.71 13.92 -0.64
CA LEU A 49 10.13 13.23 -1.85
C LEU A 49 11.64 12.99 -1.82
N ARG A 50 12.07 11.73 -1.93
CA ARG A 50 13.49 11.38 -2.10
C ARG A 50 13.74 10.88 -3.52
N ALA A 51 14.74 11.47 -4.19
CA ALA A 51 15.09 11.15 -5.58
C ALA A 51 15.51 9.69 -5.79
N LYS A 52 16.15 9.07 -4.79
CA LYS A 52 16.62 7.67 -4.85
C LYS A 52 16.43 6.98 -3.51
N PHE A 53 15.79 5.82 -3.53
CA PHE A 53 15.65 4.97 -2.34
C PHE A 53 17.01 4.60 -1.74
N SER A 54 17.11 4.63 -0.41
CA SER A 54 18.26 4.12 0.35
C SER A 54 17.75 3.46 1.63
N ALA A 55 17.96 2.14 1.74
CA ALA A 55 17.47 1.37 2.88
C ALA A 55 18.14 1.79 4.20
N SER A 56 19.44 2.14 4.16
CA SER A 56 20.19 2.55 5.36
C SER A 56 19.81 3.94 5.87
N GLN A 57 19.27 4.80 5.01
CA GLN A 57 18.86 6.18 5.36
C GLN A 57 17.35 6.33 5.57
N PHE A 58 16.57 5.31 5.21
CA PHE A 58 15.10 5.39 5.18
C PHE A 58 14.50 5.83 6.52
N TRP A 59 14.90 5.17 7.61
CA TRP A 59 14.40 5.50 8.95
C TRP A 59 15.01 6.80 9.50
N ASP A 60 16.21 7.16 9.05
CA ASP A 60 16.82 8.45 9.36
C ASP A 60 16.04 9.62 8.75
N ASP A 61 15.58 9.46 7.51
CA ASP A 61 14.66 10.42 6.90
C ASP A 61 13.31 10.44 7.60
N CYS A 62 12.75 9.27 7.94
CA CYS A 62 11.45 9.19 8.60
C CYS A 62 11.44 9.96 9.93
N ARG A 63 12.51 9.83 10.73
CA ARG A 63 12.70 10.61 11.95
C ARG A 63 12.91 12.10 11.65
N ARG A 64 13.83 12.42 10.75
CA ARG A 64 14.20 13.81 10.43
C ARG A 64 13.02 14.65 9.95
N TYR A 65 12.14 14.06 9.14
CA TYR A 65 11.02 14.77 8.53
C TYR A 65 9.68 14.48 9.21
N ASN A 66 9.68 13.79 10.37
CA ASN A 66 8.45 13.40 11.09
C ASN A 66 7.44 12.68 10.19
N VAL A 67 7.92 11.73 9.39
CA VAL A 67 7.07 10.97 8.46
C VAL A 67 6.03 10.17 9.24
N THR A 68 4.76 10.30 8.82
CA THR A 68 3.63 9.55 9.41
C THR A 68 3.16 8.43 8.49
N VAL A 69 3.31 8.58 7.17
CA VAL A 69 2.91 7.56 6.19
C VAL A 69 4.04 7.29 5.21
N ILE A 70 4.34 6.01 4.99
CA ILE A 70 5.30 5.60 3.96
C ILE A 70 4.57 5.06 2.73
N GLN A 71 5.01 5.48 1.55
CA GLN A 71 4.65 4.80 0.31
C GLN A 71 5.60 3.63 0.08
N TYR A 72 5.08 2.46 -0.29
CA TYR A 72 5.91 1.29 -0.51
C TYR A 72 5.50 0.43 -1.72
N VAL A 73 6.46 -0.39 -2.16
CA VAL A 73 6.24 -1.63 -2.92
C VAL A 73 6.86 -2.77 -2.12
N GLY A 74 6.36 -4.01 -2.26
CA GLY A 74 6.80 -5.12 -1.41
C GLY A 74 8.32 -5.29 -1.32
N GLU A 75 9.03 -5.05 -2.42
CA GLU A 75 10.48 -5.11 -2.48
C GLU A 75 11.18 -4.04 -1.63
N LEU A 76 10.59 -2.83 -1.51
CA LEU A 76 11.08 -1.79 -0.62
C LEU A 76 11.07 -2.27 0.83
N ILE A 77 9.93 -2.81 1.28
CA ILE A 77 9.80 -3.32 2.66
C ILE A 77 10.73 -4.51 2.90
N ARG A 78 10.91 -5.37 1.90
CA ARG A 78 11.90 -6.46 1.94
C ARG A 78 13.31 -5.92 2.15
N TYR A 79 13.71 -4.86 1.44
CA TYR A 79 15.02 -4.24 1.65
C TYR A 79 15.17 -3.66 3.05
N LEU A 80 14.14 -2.99 3.59
CA LEU A 80 14.17 -2.47 4.96
C LEU A 80 14.38 -3.59 5.98
N CYS A 81 13.63 -4.69 5.86
CA CYS A 81 13.76 -5.84 6.76
C CYS A 81 15.14 -6.52 6.69
N ASN A 82 15.85 -6.39 5.57
CA ASN A 82 17.19 -6.96 5.37
C ASN A 82 18.35 -6.04 5.78
N THR A 83 18.08 -4.80 6.23
CA THR A 83 19.12 -3.95 6.82
C THR A 83 19.62 -4.51 8.15
N PRO A 84 20.84 -4.19 8.62
CA PRO A 84 21.26 -4.53 9.98
C PRO A 84 20.27 -3.99 11.02
N LYS A 85 19.90 -4.82 12.00
CA LYS A 85 19.01 -4.42 13.10
C LYS A 85 19.63 -3.27 13.90
N ARG A 86 18.82 -2.28 14.25
CA ARG A 86 19.25 -1.13 15.07
C ARG A 86 18.38 -1.01 16.31
N PRO A 87 18.91 -0.51 17.45
CA PRO A 87 18.10 -0.32 18.66
C PRO A 87 16.97 0.71 18.45
N ASP A 88 17.15 1.65 17.53
CA ASP A 88 16.20 2.71 17.18
C ASP A 88 15.24 2.33 16.05
N ASP A 89 15.16 1.05 15.65
CA ASP A 89 14.31 0.59 14.54
C ASP A 89 12.82 0.93 14.75
N ARG A 90 12.36 1.10 15.99
CA ARG A 90 10.97 1.48 16.32
C ARG A 90 10.79 2.96 16.66
N GLU A 91 11.87 3.73 16.70
CA GLU A 91 11.83 5.14 17.08
C GLU A 91 11.49 5.99 15.85
N HIS A 92 10.23 5.95 15.41
CA HIS A 92 9.75 6.74 14.28
C HIS A 92 8.26 7.05 14.39
N GLY A 93 7.81 8.13 13.74
CA GLY A 93 6.40 8.54 13.72
C GLY A 93 5.49 7.79 12.75
N VAL A 94 6.04 6.82 11.98
CA VAL A 94 5.28 6.12 10.94
C VAL A 94 4.14 5.31 11.54
N ARG A 95 2.90 5.68 11.20
CA ARG A 95 1.66 5.03 11.62
C ARG A 95 1.03 4.14 10.54
N ALA A 96 1.32 4.42 9.27
CA ALA A 96 0.74 3.69 8.16
C ALA A 96 1.72 3.50 6.99
N ALA A 97 1.50 2.43 6.24
CA ALA A 97 2.20 2.12 5.01
C ALA A 97 1.18 1.89 3.89
N LEU A 98 1.26 2.66 2.80
CA LEU A 98 0.37 2.55 1.66
C LEU A 98 1.15 2.01 0.46
N GLY A 99 0.71 0.90 -0.12
CA GLY A 99 1.48 0.25 -1.17
C GLY A 99 0.84 -1.00 -1.73
N ASN A 100 1.66 -1.86 -2.31
CA ASN A 100 1.23 -3.16 -2.81
C ASN A 100 2.37 -4.18 -2.82
N GLY A 101 1.99 -5.46 -2.95
CA GLY A 101 2.91 -6.56 -3.20
C GLY A 101 3.67 -7.05 -1.96
N LEU A 102 3.16 -6.80 -0.75
CA LEU A 102 3.82 -7.21 0.48
C LEU A 102 3.58 -8.70 0.75
N ARG A 103 4.67 -9.49 0.71
CA ARG A 103 4.59 -10.92 1.05
C ARG A 103 4.30 -11.10 2.54
N ALA A 104 3.54 -12.12 2.89
CA ALA A 104 3.06 -12.33 4.26
C ALA A 104 4.18 -12.54 5.29
N ASP A 105 5.26 -13.21 4.90
CA ASP A 105 6.48 -13.37 5.71
C ASP A 105 7.18 -12.02 5.95
N VAL A 106 7.38 -11.24 4.90
CA VAL A 106 7.99 -9.89 4.98
C VAL A 106 7.11 -8.94 5.79
N TRP A 107 5.78 -9.03 5.68
CA TRP A 107 4.85 -8.25 6.50
C TRP A 107 5.06 -8.56 7.99
N ARG A 108 5.09 -9.83 8.38
CA ARG A 108 5.31 -10.22 9.79
C ARG A 108 6.61 -9.66 10.33
N GLU A 109 7.70 -9.81 9.59
CA GLU A 109 9.01 -9.27 9.97
C GLU A 109 8.97 -7.75 10.08
N PHE A 110 8.33 -7.07 9.13
CA PHE A 110 8.19 -5.61 9.13
C PHE A 110 7.49 -5.11 10.41
N LEU A 111 6.35 -5.71 10.78
CA LEU A 111 5.65 -5.33 12.01
C LEU A 111 6.41 -5.72 13.28
N GLN A 112 7.08 -6.87 13.26
CA GLN A 112 7.91 -7.30 14.38
C GLN A 112 9.08 -6.35 14.60
N ARG A 113 9.70 -5.87 13.53
CA ARG A 113 10.90 -5.05 13.60
C ARG A 113 10.59 -3.57 13.84
N PHE A 114 9.73 -2.99 13.02
CA PHE A 114 9.46 -1.55 13.00
C PHE A 114 8.17 -1.16 13.75
N GLY A 115 7.49 -2.13 14.35
CA GLY A 115 6.33 -1.87 15.21
C GLY A 115 4.98 -1.86 14.48
N PRO A 116 3.90 -1.50 15.18
CA PRO A 116 2.53 -1.66 14.70
C PRO A 116 2.16 -0.58 13.67
N VAL A 117 2.62 -0.77 12.43
CA VAL A 117 2.28 0.09 11.29
C VAL A 117 1.05 -0.45 10.58
N ALA A 118 0.02 0.37 10.37
CA ALA A 118 -1.15 -0.02 9.60
C ALA A 118 -0.79 -0.15 8.10
N VAL A 119 -0.87 -1.36 7.55
CA VAL A 119 -0.53 -1.62 6.15
C VAL A 119 -1.80 -1.64 5.30
N TRP A 120 -1.85 -0.75 4.32
CA TRP A 120 -2.92 -0.61 3.35
C TRP A 120 -2.43 -1.03 1.97
N GLU A 121 -2.95 -2.15 1.49
CA GLU A 121 -2.62 -2.66 0.17
C GLU A 121 -3.70 -2.33 -0.85
N PHE A 122 -3.29 -1.81 -2.01
CA PHE A 122 -4.13 -1.66 -3.19
C PHE A 122 -3.76 -2.69 -4.27
N TYR A 123 -4.73 -3.48 -4.71
CA TYR A 123 -4.60 -4.40 -5.84
C TYR A 123 -5.52 -3.94 -6.96
N GLY A 124 -4.97 -3.51 -8.11
CA GLY A 124 -5.74 -3.10 -9.28
C GLY A 124 -5.20 -3.70 -10.57
N ALA A 125 -6.06 -4.35 -11.35
CA ALA A 125 -5.80 -4.63 -12.77
C ALA A 125 -6.12 -3.37 -13.57
N THR A 126 -5.28 -3.02 -14.55
CA THR A 126 -5.34 -1.78 -15.34
C THR A 126 -6.65 -1.55 -16.12
N GLU A 127 -7.55 -2.53 -16.18
CA GLU A 127 -8.81 -2.49 -16.94
C GLU A 127 -10.09 -2.56 -16.07
N GLY A 128 -9.96 -2.68 -14.74
CA GLY A 128 -11.11 -2.82 -13.85
C GLY A 128 -11.07 -1.84 -12.67
N ASN A 129 -12.11 -1.02 -12.54
CA ASN A 129 -12.41 -0.12 -11.41
C ASN A 129 -12.58 -0.84 -10.04
N ALA A 130 -12.04 -2.03 -9.85
CA ALA A 130 -12.09 -2.79 -8.60
C ALA A 130 -10.68 -2.85 -8.00
N GLY A 131 -10.30 -1.79 -7.29
CA GLY A 131 -9.14 -1.81 -6.41
C GLY A 131 -9.52 -2.56 -5.14
N PHE A 132 -8.99 -3.77 -4.92
CA PHE A 132 -9.12 -4.39 -3.60
C PHE A 132 -8.24 -3.59 -2.64
N VAL A 133 -8.86 -2.92 -1.66
CA VAL A 133 -8.17 -2.39 -0.50
C VAL A 133 -8.24 -3.48 0.57
N ASN A 134 -7.09 -3.98 1.04
CA ASN A 134 -7.09 -4.85 2.21
C ASN A 134 -7.45 -4.03 3.46
N TYR A 135 -8.75 -3.87 3.72
CA TYR A 135 -9.29 -3.11 4.85
C TYR A 135 -9.08 -3.81 6.21
N THR A 136 -8.66 -5.09 6.20
CA THR A 136 -8.70 -5.91 7.42
C THR A 136 -7.39 -5.96 8.21
N GLY A 137 -6.31 -5.33 7.72
CA GLY A 137 -4.99 -5.41 8.39
C GLY A 137 -4.49 -6.84 8.59
N LYS A 138 -5.11 -7.82 7.91
CA LYS A 138 -4.85 -9.24 8.10
C LYS A 138 -3.73 -9.65 7.17
N ILE A 139 -2.62 -10.08 7.77
CA ILE A 139 -1.47 -10.62 7.08
C ILE A 139 -1.90 -11.79 6.17
N GLY A 140 -1.61 -11.68 4.88
CA GLY A 140 -1.95 -12.70 3.89
C GLY A 140 -3.40 -12.68 3.38
N ALA A 141 -4.22 -11.69 3.77
CA ALA A 141 -5.52 -11.47 3.14
C ALA A 141 -5.35 -10.70 1.82
N VAL A 142 -5.00 -11.41 0.74
CA VAL A 142 -5.33 -10.91 -0.60
C VAL A 142 -6.86 -10.93 -0.68
N GLY A 143 -7.48 -9.76 -0.85
CA GLY A 143 -8.91 -9.52 -0.62
C GLY A 143 -9.81 -10.68 -1.04
N ARG A 144 -10.69 -11.15 -0.14
CA ARG A 144 -11.77 -12.04 -0.54
C ARG A 144 -12.66 -11.29 -1.54
N ALA A 145 -12.90 -11.91 -2.70
CA ALA A 145 -13.95 -11.46 -3.61
C ALA A 145 -15.25 -11.29 -2.82
N ASN A 146 -15.89 -10.13 -2.97
CA ASN A 146 -17.23 -9.87 -2.44
C ASN A 146 -18.13 -11.08 -2.76
N VAL A 147 -18.95 -11.53 -1.79
CA VAL A 147 -19.91 -12.63 -1.93
C VAL A 147 -20.72 -12.56 -3.23
N PHE A 148 -20.96 -11.35 -3.74
CA PHE A 148 -21.62 -11.10 -5.02
C PHE A 148 -20.90 -11.67 -6.26
N LEU A 149 -19.57 -11.80 -6.26
CA LEU A 149 -18.83 -12.43 -7.36
C LEU A 149 -18.80 -13.96 -7.27
N ARG A 150 -19.10 -14.55 -6.10
CA ARG A 150 -19.17 -16.01 -5.91
C ARG A 150 -20.43 -16.62 -6.55
N VAL A 151 -21.50 -15.84 -6.65
CA VAL A 151 -22.78 -16.28 -7.27
C VAL A 151 -22.65 -16.42 -8.79
N ARG A 152 -21.80 -15.61 -9.44
CA ARG A 152 -21.67 -15.61 -10.91
C ARG A 152 -20.74 -16.71 -11.45
N SER A 153 -19.89 -17.32 -10.61
CA SER A 153 -19.07 -18.49 -10.98
C SER A 153 -19.80 -19.82 -10.79
N TRP A 154 -20.83 -19.87 -9.94
CA TRP A 154 -21.72 -21.03 -9.82
C TRP A 154 -22.64 -21.14 -11.03
N TRP A 155 -23.28 -20.03 -11.43
CA TRP A 155 -24.20 -20.05 -12.59
C TRP A 155 -23.51 -20.39 -13.92
N ARG A 156 -22.21 -20.09 -14.09
CA ARG A 156 -21.48 -20.36 -15.34
C ARG A 156 -20.93 -21.79 -15.46
N ARG A 157 -21.03 -22.63 -14.42
CA ARG A 157 -20.68 -24.06 -14.49
C ARG A 157 -21.87 -24.96 -14.81
N ASP A 158 -23.08 -24.53 -14.52
CA ASP A 158 -24.28 -25.36 -14.69
C ASP A 158 -24.91 -25.28 -16.10
N VAL A 159 -24.47 -24.34 -16.96
CA VAL A 159 -25.04 -24.17 -18.33
C VAL A 159 -24.30 -24.97 -19.43
N ASN A 160 -23.25 -25.73 -19.09
CA ASN A 160 -22.45 -26.48 -20.07
C ASN A 160 -22.54 -28.02 -19.95
N LEU A 161 -23.52 -28.55 -19.22
CA LEU A 161 -23.75 -30.01 -19.10
C LEU A 161 -25.17 -30.46 -19.52
N GLY A 162 -25.91 -29.66 -20.30
CA GLY A 162 -27.28 -29.98 -20.70
C GLY A 162 -27.56 -29.77 -22.19
N GLY A 163 -26.87 -30.51 -23.07
CA GLY A 163 -27.09 -30.40 -24.52
C GLY A 163 -26.58 -31.61 -25.29
N GLY A 164 -27.25 -32.75 -25.12
CA GLY A 164 -27.04 -33.96 -25.92
C GLY A 164 -28.32 -34.79 -25.98
N HIS A 165 -29.16 -34.49 -26.98
CA HIS A 165 -30.17 -35.39 -27.52
C HIS A 165 -29.90 -35.52 -29.02
#